data_AF-A0A7Y0N292-F1
#
_entry.id   AF-A0A7Y0N292-F1
#
_cell.length_a   1.000
_cell.length_b   1.000
_cell.length_c   1.000
_cell.angle_alpha   90.00
_cell.angle_beta   90.00
_cell.angle_gamma   90.00
#
_symmetry.space_group_name_H-M   'P 1'
#
loop_
_entity.id
_entity.type
_entity.pdbx_description
1 polymer ?
#
loop_
_entity_poly.entity_id
_entity_poly.type
_entity_poly.pdbx_seq_one_letter_code
_entity_poly.pdbx_strand_id
1 'polypeptide(L)' 'MKNFLCEDFLLSNETARRLYHEHAFHQPIYDYHCHL' A
#
# COMPACT_ATOMS: atom_id res chain seq x y z
N MET A 1 0.33 20.69 0.27
CA MET A 1 0.94 19.54 -0.44
C MET A 1 1.12 18.43 0.58
N LYS A 2 0.89 17.18 0.20
CA LYS A 2 1.27 16.05 1.05
C LYS A 2 2.79 15.97 1.13
N ASN A 3 3.32 15.54 2.26
CA ASN A 3 4.75 15.28 2.39
C ASN A 3 5.15 14.17 1.41
N PHE A 4 6.36 14.27 0.85
CA PHE A 4 6.93 13.19 0.04
C PHE A 4 7.03 11.91 0.89
N LEU A 5 6.65 10.76 0.31
CA LEU A 5 6.61 9.45 0.99
C LEU A 5 5.76 9.43 2.29
N CYS A 6 4.62 10.12 2.33
CA CYS A 6 3.65 9.99 3.44
C CYS A 6 2.89 8.65 3.42
N GLU A 7 2.07 8.37 4.43
CA GLU A 7 1.22 7.16 4.52
C GLU A 7 0.31 6.93 3.30
N ASP A 8 -0.12 8.00 2.63
CA ASP A 8 -0.94 7.93 1.42
C ASP A 8 -0.10 7.97 0.13
N PHE A 9 1.18 7.60 0.18
CA PHE A 9 2.04 7.65 -0.99
C PHE A 9 1.46 6.80 -2.13
N LEU A 10 1.32 7.41 -3.31
CA LEU A 10 0.65 6.84 -4.51
C LEU A 10 -0.88 6.61 -4.38
N LEU A 11 -1.51 6.97 -3.26
CA LEU A 11 -2.96 6.82 -3.06
C LEU A 11 -3.68 8.15 -3.40
N SER A 12 -4.24 8.23 -4.61
CA SER A 12 -4.77 9.48 -5.20
C SER A 12 -6.23 9.80 -4.84
N ASN A 13 -6.98 8.86 -4.25
CA ASN A 13 -8.38 9.05 -3.88
C ASN A 13 -8.75 8.31 -2.58
N GLU A 14 -9.97 8.52 -2.10
CA GLU A 14 -10.47 7.88 -0.86
C GLU A 14 -10.60 6.36 -0.97
N THR A 15 -11.12 5.87 -2.10
CA THR A 15 -11.24 4.43 -2.36
C THR A 15 -9.88 3.74 -2.30
N ALA A 16 -8.83 4.32 -2.89
CA ALA A 16 -7.47 3.79 -2.85
C ALA A 16 -6.90 3.72 -1.43
N ARG A 17 -7.14 4.76 -0.61
CA ARG A 17 -6.72 4.80 0.80
C ARG A 17 -7.38 3.70 1.60
N ARG A 18 -8.69 3.52 1.47
CA ARG A 18 -9.45 2.48 2.18
C ARG A 18 -9.00 1.08 1.75
N LEU A 19 -8.91 0.82 0.45
CA LEU A 19 -8.47 -0.48 -0.07
C LEU A 19 -7.07 -0.86 0.40
N TYR A 20 -6.14 0.10 0.43
CA TYR A 20 -4.78 -0.16 0.91
C TYR A 20 -4.74 -0.36 2.43
N HIS A 21 -5.17 0.64 3.21
CA HIS A 21 -5.01 0.66 4.66
C HIS A 21 -5.88 -0.38 5.38
N GLU A 22 -7.11 -0.60 4.92
CA GLU A 22 -8.07 -1.51 5.59
C GLU A 22 -7.91 -2.96 5.12
N HIS A 23 -7.42 -3.21 3.90
CA HIS A 23 -7.37 -4.56 3.33
C HIS A 23 -5.97 -5.01 2.91
N ALA A 24 -5.28 -4.27 2.04
CA ALA A 24 -4.03 -4.73 1.44
C ALA A 24 -2.83 -4.72 2.40
N PHE A 25 -2.71 -3.69 3.25
CA PHE A 25 -1.54 -3.46 4.12
C PHE A 25 -1.24 -4.63 5.07
N HIS A 26 -2.28 -5.28 5.59
CA HIS A 26 -2.15 -6.37 6.55
C HIS A 26 -2.02 -7.75 5.90
N GLN A 27 -2.05 -7.86 4.56
CA GLN A 27 -1.92 -9.15 3.88
C GLN A 27 -0.48 -9.67 4.00
N PRO A 28 -0.28 -10.98 4.18
CA PRO A 28 1.04 -11.56 4.11
C PRO A 28 1.61 -11.47 2.69
N ILE A 29 2.94 -11.44 2.59
CA ILE A 29 3.64 -11.55 1.32
C ILE A 29 3.75 -13.04 0.98
N TYR A 30 3.24 -13.43 -0.19
CA TYR A 30 3.51 -14.73 -0.78
C TYR A 30 4.49 -14.57 -1.94
N ASP A 31 5.78 -14.65 -1.61
CA ASP A 31 6.89 -14.49 -2.56
C ASP A 31 7.24 -15.84 -3.21
N TYR A 32 6.38 -16.29 -4.12
CA TYR A 32 6.45 -17.64 -4.70
C TYR A 32 7.70 -17.91 -5.55
N HIS A 33 8.39 -16.85 -5.98
CA HIS A 33 9.60 -16.96 -6.78
C HIS A 33 10.55 -15.82 -6.45
N CYS A 34 11.62 -16.15 -5.73
CA CYS A 34 12.73 -15.26 -5.48
C CYS A 34 14.07 -15.99 -5.66
N HIS A 35 15.11 -15.20 -5.83
CA HIS A 35 16.51 -15.64 -5.85
C HIS A 35 17.31 -14.97 -4.73
N LEU A 36 16.65 -14.73 -3.58
CA LEU A 36 17.30 -14.23 -2.37
C LEU A 36 18.43 -15.16 -1.92
#